data_AF-A0A168JA64-F1
#
_entry.id   AF-A0A168JA64-F1
#
_cell.length_a   1.000
_cell.length_b   1.000
_cell.length_c   1.000
_cell.angle_alpha   90.00
_cell.angle_beta   90.00
_cell.angle_gamma   90.00
#
_symmetry.space_group_name_H-M   'P 1'
#
loop_
_entity.id
_entity.type
_entity.pdbx_description
1 polymer ?
#
loop_
_entity_poly.entity_id
_entity_poly.type
_entity_poly.pdbx_seq_one_letter_code
_entity_poly.pdbx_strand_id
1 'polypeptide(L)'
;MIIDLTNSSSESQLRWFSVEVAEKIRNKYIIKKPEFKDNNINCLLKKLNKAKTPNSLSRLLNEVEKFNCNDLKTNNVKRSYEHILVIHTERKWLLSKESRSHLTEFDYQIKFWGPIFESSFSSDSIVLHWGDTMSTPCRKSKLKFRLDLRLLIFNDEEIIADGMTCEVARVASKGKLYGDRLKSVLATKCHYTHYNIAVV
;
A
#
# COMPACT_ATOMS: atom_id res chain seq x y z
N MET A 1 25.72 8.02 0.87
CA MET A 1 25.61 6.72 0.18
C MET A 1 24.51 5.92 0.85
N ILE A 2 23.51 5.42 0.11
CA ILE A 2 22.46 4.55 0.66
C ILE A 2 22.94 3.10 0.47
N ILE A 3 23.02 2.34 1.56
CA ILE A 3 23.43 0.93 1.55
C ILE A 3 22.17 0.09 1.76
N ASP A 4 21.84 -0.79 0.82
CA ASP A 4 20.75 -1.74 1.00
C ASP A 4 21.24 -2.91 1.86
N LEU A 5 20.89 -2.87 3.14
CA LEU A 5 21.28 -3.90 4.11
C LEU A 5 20.55 -5.23 3.92
N THR A 6 19.48 -5.25 3.11
CA THR A 6 18.69 -6.46 2.82
C THR A 6 19.19 -7.22 1.58
N ASN A 7 19.99 -6.57 0.74
CA ASN A 7 20.56 -7.17 -0.45
C ASN A 7 21.82 -7.98 -0.12
N SER A 8 21.73 -9.31 -0.26
CA SER A 8 22.82 -10.26 -0.06
C SER A 8 23.49 -10.71 -1.36
N SER A 9 23.11 -10.15 -2.51
CA SER A 9 23.70 -10.51 -3.81
C SER A 9 25.13 -9.98 -3.97
N SER A 10 25.83 -10.49 -4.99
CA SER A 10 27.15 -10.00 -5.43
C SER A 10 27.12 -8.56 -5.95
N GLU A 11 25.94 -7.99 -6.20
CA GLU A 11 25.73 -6.60 -6.59
C GLU A 11 25.47 -5.67 -5.40
N SER A 12 25.44 -6.20 -4.18
CA SER A 12 25.22 -5.41 -2.97
C SER A 12 26.30 -4.35 -2.76
N GLN A 13 25.91 -3.15 -2.32
CA GLN A 13 26.86 -2.10 -1.93
C GLN A 13 27.75 -2.52 -0.76
N LEU A 14 27.35 -3.55 -0.01
CA LEU A 14 28.14 -4.12 1.07
C LEU A 14 29.42 -4.82 0.59
N ARG A 15 29.52 -5.17 -0.71
CA ARG A 15 30.72 -5.78 -1.29
C ARG A 15 31.96 -4.89 -1.25
N TRP A 16 31.76 -3.59 -1.05
CA TRP A 16 32.86 -2.62 -0.92
C TRP A 16 33.45 -2.57 0.50
N PHE A 17 32.90 -3.33 1.44
CA PHE A 17 33.39 -3.45 2.80
C PHE A 17 33.97 -4.85 3.03
N SER A 18 34.88 -4.98 4.01
CA SER A 18 35.27 -6.31 4.49
C SER A 18 34.06 -7.02 5.10
N VAL A 19 34.09 -8.36 5.11
CA VAL A 19 33.01 -9.19 5.66
C VAL A 19 32.67 -8.78 7.08
N GLU A 20 33.68 -8.56 7.93
CA GLU A 20 33.50 -8.16 9.32
C GLU A 20 32.83 -6.78 9.46
N VAL A 21 33.20 -5.81 8.62
CA VAL A 21 32.58 -4.47 8.62
C VAL A 21 31.14 -4.54 8.10
N ALA A 22 30.90 -5.30 7.04
CA ALA A 22 29.56 -5.50 6.49
C ALA A 22 28.62 -6.16 7.52
N GLU A 23 29.10 -7.14 8.28
CA GLU A 23 28.35 -7.77 9.37
C GLU A 23 28.07 -6.82 10.52
N LYS A 24 29.06 -6.02 10.96
CA LYS A 24 28.84 -4.98 11.99
C LYS A 24 27.79 -3.96 11.55
N ILE A 25 27.84 -3.51 10.29
CA ILE A 25 26.85 -2.59 9.72
C ILE A 25 25.46 -3.24 9.70
N ARG A 26 25.35 -4.48 9.19
CA ARG A 26 24.07 -5.21 9.21
C ARG A 26 23.55 -5.35 10.63
N ASN A 27 24.33 -5.87 11.57
CA ASN A 27 23.86 -6.11 12.94
C ASN A 27 23.44 -4.82 13.66
N LYS A 28 24.10 -3.69 13.36
CA LYS A 28 23.79 -2.40 13.98
C LYS A 28 22.54 -1.74 13.40
N TYR A 29 22.29 -1.88 12.09
CA TYR A 29 21.28 -1.09 11.37
C TYR A 29 20.21 -1.92 10.67
N ILE A 30 20.32 -3.25 10.65
CA ILE A 30 19.26 -4.10 10.11
C ILE A 30 18.04 -3.95 11.01
N ILE A 31 17.05 -3.23 10.50
CA ILE A 31 15.73 -3.24 11.12
C ILE A 31 15.28 -4.69 11.00
N LYS A 32 15.13 -5.38 12.13
CA LYS A 32 14.53 -6.73 12.15
C LYS A 32 13.26 -6.62 11.32
N LYS A 33 13.15 -7.46 10.28
CA LYS A 33 11.95 -7.46 9.43
C LYS A 33 10.74 -7.47 10.38
N PRO A 34 9.84 -6.48 10.29
CA PRO A 34 8.65 -6.52 11.11
C PRO A 34 7.99 -7.87 10.85
N GLU A 35 7.68 -8.60 11.92
CA GLU A 35 6.88 -9.81 11.77
C GLU A 35 5.55 -9.38 11.13
N PHE A 36 5.35 -9.80 9.89
CA PHE A 36 4.09 -9.55 9.22
C PHE A 36 3.04 -10.42 9.90
N LYS A 37 2.27 -9.81 10.80
CA LYS A 37 1.13 -10.49 11.39
C LYS A 37 0.02 -10.54 10.34
N ASP A 38 -0.25 -11.74 9.85
CA ASP A 38 -1.44 -11.96 9.03
C ASP A 38 -2.68 -11.65 9.88
N ASN A 39 -3.44 -10.66 9.44
CA ASN A 39 -4.62 -10.17 10.12
C ASN A 39 -5.91 -10.69 9.47
N ASN A 40 -5.79 -11.60 8.49
CA ASN A 40 -6.93 -12.20 7.83
C ASN A 40 -7.83 -12.95 8.83
N ILE A 41 -9.13 -12.88 8.57
CA ILE A 41 -10.11 -13.70 9.25
C ILE A 41 -10.04 -15.10 8.60
N ASN A 42 -9.18 -15.97 9.12
CA ASN A 42 -8.81 -17.26 8.53
C ASN A 42 -10.01 -18.11 8.07
N CYS A 43 -11.12 -18.09 8.80
CA CYS A 43 -12.33 -18.83 8.41
C CYS A 43 -12.99 -18.25 7.15
N LEU A 44 -13.02 -16.92 7.00
CA LEU A 44 -13.56 -16.24 5.82
C LEU A 44 -12.61 -16.40 4.62
N LEU A 45 -11.30 -16.26 4.83
CA LEU A 45 -10.30 -16.45 3.77
C LEU A 45 -10.41 -17.84 3.11
N LYS A 46 -10.52 -18.89 3.93
CA LYS A 46 -10.71 -20.26 3.43
C LYS A 46 -11.98 -20.41 2.60
N LYS A 47 -13.07 -19.74 2.97
CA LYS A 47 -14.35 -19.76 2.24
C LYS A 47 -14.26 -18.94 0.95
N LEU A 48 -13.64 -17.77 0.98
CA LEU A 48 -13.42 -16.93 -0.19
C LEU A 48 -12.65 -17.67 -1.28
N ASN A 49 -11.57 -18.37 -0.90
CA ASN A 49 -10.78 -19.17 -1.85
C ASN A 49 -11.58 -20.29 -2.53
N LYS A 50 -12.62 -20.80 -1.87
CA LYS A 50 -13.53 -21.85 -2.37
C LYS A 50 -14.73 -21.31 -3.14
N ALA A 51 -15.11 -20.05 -2.95
CA ALA A 51 -16.25 -19.45 -3.65
C ALA A 51 -15.88 -19.17 -5.11
N LYS A 52 -16.52 -19.89 -6.05
CA LYS A 52 -16.26 -19.78 -7.50
C LYS A 52 -17.50 -19.45 -8.33
N THR A 53 -18.69 -19.63 -7.76
CA THR A 53 -19.97 -19.40 -8.44
C THR A 53 -20.67 -18.17 -7.87
N PRO A 54 -21.54 -17.49 -8.65
CA PRO A 54 -22.35 -16.38 -8.16
C PRO A 54 -23.12 -16.73 -6.88
N ASN A 55 -23.77 -17.90 -6.84
CA ASN A 55 -24.53 -18.34 -5.67
C ASN A 55 -23.62 -18.55 -4.44
N SER A 56 -22.43 -19.13 -4.62
CA SER A 56 -21.48 -19.29 -3.51
C SER A 56 -20.93 -17.95 -2.99
N LEU A 57 -20.76 -16.97 -3.88
CA LEU A 57 -20.30 -15.63 -3.51
C LEU A 57 -21.39 -14.86 -2.74
N SER A 58 -22.65 -14.91 -3.19
CA SER A 58 -23.77 -14.28 -2.48
C SER A 58 -24.02 -14.90 -1.11
N ARG A 59 -23.89 -16.23 -0.97
CA ARG A 59 -23.95 -16.89 0.35
C ARG A 59 -22.83 -16.41 1.26
N LEU A 60 -21.60 -16.35 0.74
CA LEU A 60 -20.46 -15.86 1.50
C LEU A 60 -20.62 -14.40 1.91
N LEU A 61 -21.16 -13.53 1.03
CA LEU A 61 -21.47 -12.13 1.37
C LEU A 61 -22.40 -12.06 2.59
N ASN A 62 -23.52 -12.77 2.56
CA ASN A 62 -24.46 -12.83 3.69
C ASN A 62 -23.80 -13.36 4.98
N GLU A 63 -22.87 -14.30 4.87
CA GLU A 63 -22.10 -14.79 6.02
C GLU A 63 -21.13 -13.75 6.57
N VAL A 64 -20.46 -13.01 5.69
CA VAL A 64 -19.54 -11.91 6.06
C VAL A 64 -20.31 -10.79 6.74
N GLU A 65 -21.44 -10.35 6.18
CA GLU A 65 -22.30 -9.30 6.77
C GLU A 65 -22.70 -9.63 8.21
N LYS A 66 -23.09 -10.89 8.45
CA LYS A 66 -23.49 -11.40 9.77
C LYS A 66 -22.32 -11.75 10.68
N PHE A 67 -21.08 -11.71 10.20
CA PHE A 67 -19.91 -12.01 11.01
C PHE A 67 -19.72 -10.94 12.09
N ASN A 68 -19.68 -11.36 13.35
CA ASN A 68 -19.47 -10.45 14.47
C ASN A 68 -17.97 -10.21 14.70
N CYS A 69 -17.57 -8.95 14.84
CA CYS A 69 -16.19 -8.55 15.07
C CYS A 69 -16.05 -8.00 16.49
N ASN A 70 -15.10 -8.53 17.25
CA ASN A 70 -14.88 -8.13 18.64
C ASN A 70 -13.91 -6.94 18.78
N ASP A 71 -13.28 -6.53 17.69
CA ASP A 71 -12.28 -5.48 17.68
C ASP A 71 -12.25 -4.74 16.32
N LEU A 72 -11.74 -3.51 16.34
CA LEU A 72 -11.68 -2.62 15.18
C LEU A 72 -10.87 -3.23 14.03
N LYS A 73 -9.78 -3.94 14.35
CA LYS A 73 -8.88 -4.50 13.35
C LYS A 73 -9.55 -5.62 12.57
N THR A 74 -10.22 -6.54 13.26
CA THR A 74 -11.03 -7.59 12.66
C THR A 74 -12.19 -6.98 11.85
N ASN A 75 -12.83 -5.92 12.35
CA ASN A 75 -13.90 -5.22 11.64
C ASN A 75 -13.42 -4.58 10.32
N ASN A 76 -12.23 -3.98 10.32
CA ASN A 76 -11.61 -3.40 9.12
C ASN A 76 -11.28 -4.45 8.06
N VAL A 77 -10.80 -5.61 8.48
CA VAL A 77 -10.57 -6.76 7.58
C VAL A 77 -11.89 -7.31 7.04
N LYS A 78 -12.93 -7.42 7.88
CA LYS A 78 -14.29 -7.79 7.45
C LYS A 78 -14.81 -6.84 6.37
N ARG A 79 -14.73 -5.52 6.57
CA ARG A 79 -15.15 -4.50 5.59
C ARG A 79 -14.46 -4.67 4.24
N SER A 80 -13.17 -5.02 4.26
CA SER A 80 -12.42 -5.31 3.03
C SER A 80 -12.97 -6.54 2.31
N TYR A 81 -13.28 -7.64 3.03
CA TYR A 81 -13.93 -8.81 2.42
C TYR A 81 -15.32 -8.51 1.87
N GLU A 82 -16.14 -7.79 2.63
CA GLU A 82 -17.48 -7.38 2.23
C GLU A 82 -17.43 -6.58 0.93
N HIS A 83 -16.55 -5.58 0.85
CA HIS A 83 -16.38 -4.77 -0.35
C HIS A 83 -15.97 -5.60 -1.57
N ILE A 84 -14.97 -6.48 -1.41
CA ILE A 84 -14.54 -7.39 -2.48
C ILE A 84 -15.72 -8.26 -2.95
N LEU A 85 -16.47 -8.83 -2.01
CA LEU A 85 -17.61 -9.69 -2.33
C LEU A 85 -18.72 -8.92 -3.06
N VAL A 86 -19.08 -7.72 -2.59
CA VAL A 86 -20.05 -6.82 -3.27
C VAL A 86 -19.63 -6.53 -4.70
N ILE A 87 -18.34 -6.29 -4.95
CA ILE A 87 -17.84 -6.09 -6.32
C ILE A 87 -18.06 -7.35 -7.17
N HIS A 88 -17.75 -8.52 -6.61
CA HIS A 88 -17.90 -9.80 -7.31
C HIS A 88 -19.35 -10.27 -7.48
N THR A 89 -20.29 -9.85 -6.62
CA THR A 89 -21.71 -10.25 -6.68
C THR A 89 -22.55 -9.24 -7.44
N GLU A 90 -22.44 -7.96 -7.11
CA GLU A 90 -23.36 -6.90 -7.53
C GLU A 90 -22.75 -5.96 -8.56
N ARG A 91 -21.43 -5.71 -8.50
CA ARG A 91 -20.75 -4.73 -9.37
C ARG A 91 -19.77 -5.38 -10.34
N LYS A 92 -20.13 -6.55 -10.86
CA LYS A 92 -19.30 -7.36 -11.78
C LYS A 92 -18.82 -6.59 -13.00
N TRP A 93 -19.58 -5.58 -13.43
CA TRP A 93 -19.20 -4.69 -14.52
C TRP A 93 -17.82 -4.05 -14.27
N LEU A 94 -17.45 -3.69 -13.03
CA LEU A 94 -16.12 -3.15 -12.70
C LEU A 94 -14.97 -4.10 -13.09
N LEU A 95 -15.22 -5.41 -13.08
CA LEU A 95 -14.22 -6.45 -13.37
C LEU A 95 -14.24 -6.93 -14.83
N SER A 96 -15.32 -6.60 -15.56
CA SER A 96 -15.54 -7.01 -16.94
C SER A 96 -14.46 -6.45 -17.88
N LYS A 97 -14.24 -7.10 -19.03
CA LYS A 97 -13.28 -6.58 -20.02
C LYS A 97 -13.86 -5.36 -20.73
N GLU A 98 -15.17 -5.36 -20.92
CA GLU A 98 -15.95 -4.35 -21.60
C GLU A 98 -15.90 -3.02 -20.84
N SER A 99 -16.06 -3.03 -19.52
CA SER A 99 -15.96 -1.79 -18.74
C SER A 99 -14.52 -1.26 -18.62
N ARG A 100 -13.48 -2.09 -18.79
CA ARG A 100 -12.07 -1.63 -18.67
C ARG A 100 -11.70 -0.55 -19.68
N SER A 101 -12.32 -0.52 -20.85
CA SER A 101 -12.10 0.54 -21.86
C SER A 101 -12.78 1.84 -21.48
N HIS A 102 -13.84 1.79 -20.68
CA HIS A 102 -14.62 2.96 -20.26
C HIS A 102 -14.19 3.50 -18.89
N LEU A 103 -13.50 2.69 -18.08
CA LEU A 103 -13.01 3.08 -16.77
C LEU A 103 -11.58 3.60 -16.84
N THR A 104 -11.39 4.75 -16.21
CA THR A 104 -10.08 5.36 -15.99
C THR A 104 -9.31 4.62 -14.90
N GLU A 105 -8.01 4.86 -14.80
CA GLU A 105 -7.20 4.37 -13.68
C GLU A 105 -7.73 4.89 -12.33
N PHE A 106 -8.14 6.17 -12.30
CA PHE A 106 -8.73 6.81 -11.14
C PHE A 106 -10.07 6.17 -10.72
N ASP A 107 -10.88 5.68 -11.67
CA ASP A 107 -12.08 4.92 -11.34
C ASP A 107 -11.75 3.66 -10.53
N TYR A 108 -10.71 2.92 -10.91
CA TYR A 108 -10.26 1.75 -10.15
C TYR A 108 -9.66 2.12 -8.80
N GLN A 109 -8.90 3.22 -8.74
CA GLN A 109 -8.38 3.74 -7.48
C GLN A 109 -9.52 3.99 -6.49
N ILE A 110 -10.55 4.73 -6.88
CA ILE A 110 -11.63 5.12 -5.95
C ILE A 110 -12.66 4.02 -5.74
N LYS A 111 -13.09 3.31 -6.80
CA LYS A 111 -14.22 2.37 -6.71
C LYS A 111 -13.83 0.97 -6.25
N PHE A 112 -12.56 0.59 -6.41
CA PHE A 112 -12.06 -0.74 -6.02
C PHE A 112 -11.05 -0.65 -4.87
N TRP A 113 -9.98 0.13 -5.03
CA TRP A 113 -8.91 0.17 -4.03
C TRP A 113 -9.26 1.06 -2.83
N GLY A 114 -9.95 2.17 -3.06
CA GLY A 114 -10.33 3.17 -2.07
C GLY A 114 -10.88 2.53 -0.80
N PRO A 115 -12.03 1.84 -0.85
CA PRO A 115 -12.62 1.26 0.35
C PRO A 115 -11.74 0.24 1.07
N ILE A 116 -10.90 -0.52 0.35
CA ILE A 116 -9.98 -1.51 0.94
C ILE A 116 -8.87 -0.79 1.70
N PHE A 117 -8.24 0.20 1.08
CA PHE A 117 -7.15 0.96 1.67
C PHE A 117 -7.64 1.83 2.82
N GLU A 118 -8.76 2.53 2.67
CA GLU A 118 -9.38 3.32 3.73
C GLU A 118 -9.72 2.44 4.94
N SER A 119 -10.33 1.27 4.71
CA SER A 119 -10.61 0.34 5.81
C SER A 119 -9.34 -0.17 6.48
N SER A 120 -8.25 -0.36 5.73
CA SER A 120 -7.03 -0.99 6.24
C SER A 120 -6.08 -0.03 6.94
N PHE A 121 -6.05 1.23 6.50
CA PHE A 121 -4.99 2.18 6.87
C PHE A 121 -5.50 3.45 7.54
N SER A 122 -6.78 3.81 7.39
CA SER A 122 -7.30 5.04 7.99
C SER A 122 -7.43 4.89 9.51
N SER A 123 -6.94 5.88 10.22
CA SER A 123 -7.02 6.02 11.68
C SER A 123 -7.03 7.50 12.05
N ASP A 124 -7.23 7.82 13.32
CA ASP A 124 -7.23 9.21 13.79
C ASP A 124 -5.91 9.95 13.50
N SER A 125 -4.81 9.21 13.33
CA SER A 125 -3.48 9.73 13.01
C SER A 125 -3.04 9.50 11.56
N ILE A 126 -3.86 8.86 10.73
CA ILE A 126 -3.50 8.52 9.34
C ILE A 126 -4.64 8.87 8.39
N VAL A 127 -4.34 9.76 7.44
CA VAL A 127 -5.27 10.14 6.37
C VAL A 127 -4.73 9.72 5.02
N LEU A 128 -5.58 9.13 4.19
CA LEU A 128 -5.26 8.75 2.83
C LEU A 128 -5.63 9.89 1.87
N HIS A 129 -4.65 10.35 1.11
CA HIS A 129 -4.81 11.37 0.08
C HIS A 129 -4.73 10.70 -1.29
N TRP A 130 -5.88 10.57 -1.94
CA TRP A 130 -6.02 9.98 -3.28
C TRP A 130 -5.86 11.00 -4.39
N GLY A 131 -5.47 10.51 -5.57
CA GLY A 131 -5.37 11.28 -6.80
C GLY A 131 -3.97 11.83 -7.01
N ASP A 132 -3.86 12.84 -7.86
CA ASP A 132 -2.60 13.32 -8.44
C ASP A 132 -1.79 14.20 -7.44
N THR A 133 -1.47 13.65 -6.29
CA THR A 133 -0.99 14.38 -5.11
C THR A 133 0.52 14.54 -5.11
N MET A 134 1.01 15.70 -4.67
CA MET A 134 2.45 15.99 -4.63
C MET A 134 2.89 16.31 -3.20
N SER A 135 3.93 15.62 -2.73
CA SER A 135 4.45 15.88 -1.39
C SER A 135 5.09 17.26 -1.28
N THR A 136 5.01 17.84 -0.08
CA THR A 136 5.61 19.16 0.17
C THR A 136 7.12 19.17 -0.09
N PRO A 137 7.90 18.15 0.30
CA PRO A 137 9.32 18.05 -0.07
C PRO A 137 9.58 18.04 -1.58
N CYS A 138 8.80 17.27 -2.36
CA CYS A 138 8.94 17.25 -3.82
C CYS A 138 8.65 18.63 -4.41
N ARG A 139 7.58 19.28 -3.95
CA ARG A 139 7.21 20.65 -4.37
C ARG A 139 8.32 21.67 -4.06
N LYS A 140 8.86 21.65 -2.84
CA LYS A 140 9.97 22.54 -2.42
C LYS A 140 11.23 22.32 -3.27
N SER A 141 11.47 21.08 -3.68
CA SER A 141 12.59 20.70 -4.56
C SER A 141 12.33 20.96 -6.05
N LYS A 142 11.19 21.57 -6.41
CA LYS A 142 10.74 21.74 -7.81
C LYS A 142 10.62 20.41 -8.59
N LEU A 143 10.43 19.30 -7.88
CA LEU A 143 10.18 17.97 -8.45
C LEU A 143 8.68 17.78 -8.67
N LYS A 144 8.27 17.50 -9.91
CA LYS A 144 6.87 17.31 -10.29
C LYS A 144 6.43 15.85 -10.16
N PHE A 145 6.82 15.17 -9.09
CA PHE A 145 6.40 13.80 -8.81
C PHE A 145 5.01 13.80 -8.19
N ARG A 146 4.01 13.47 -9.00
CA ARG A 146 2.64 13.19 -8.55
C ARG A 146 2.48 11.71 -8.29
N LEU A 147 1.87 11.40 -7.15
CA LEU A 147 1.66 10.07 -6.59
C LEU A 147 0.17 9.83 -6.46
N ASP A 148 -0.31 8.65 -6.88
CA ASP A 148 -1.74 8.28 -6.89
C ASP A 148 -2.36 8.21 -5.48
N LEU A 149 -1.54 7.83 -4.49
CA LEU A 149 -1.96 7.73 -3.11
C LEU A 149 -0.79 8.12 -2.18
N ARG A 150 -1.11 8.91 -1.17
CA ARG A 150 -0.23 9.23 -0.04
C ARG A 150 -0.92 8.94 1.28
N LEU A 151 -0.20 8.34 2.22
CA LEU A 151 -0.63 8.25 3.61
C LEU A 151 0.05 9.37 4.39
N LEU A 152 -0.74 10.29 4.92
CA LEU A 152 -0.28 11.38 5.75
C LEU A 152 -0.39 10.96 7.21
N ILE A 153 0.72 11.06 7.93
CA ILE A 153 0.74 10.80 9.37
C ILE A 153 0.61 12.15 10.08
N PHE A 154 -0.34 12.21 10.99
CA PHE A 154 -0.60 13.36 11.85
C PHE A 154 -0.08 13.13 13.26
N ASN A 155 0.35 14.21 13.88
CA ASN A 155 0.46 14.33 15.32
C ASN A 155 -0.37 15.54 15.74
N ASP A 156 -1.43 15.30 16.51
CA ASP A 156 -2.49 16.28 16.76
C ASP A 156 -3.08 16.83 15.44
N GLU A 157 -2.82 18.10 15.11
CA GLU A 157 -3.34 18.76 13.90
C GLU A 157 -2.27 18.98 12.81
N GLU A 158 -1.03 18.53 13.04
CA GLU A 158 0.08 18.76 12.13
C GLU A 158 0.48 17.50 11.34
N ILE A 159 0.66 17.66 10.03
CA ILE A 159 1.23 16.59 9.18
C ILE A 159 2.73 16.49 9.49
N ILE A 160 3.11 15.42 10.17
CA ILE A 160 4.52 15.18 10.54
C ILE A 160 5.29 14.44 9.45
N ALA A 161 4.61 13.62 8.64
CA ALA A 161 5.26 12.84 7.60
C ALA A 161 4.31 12.35 6.49
N ASP A 162 4.89 12.11 5.31
CA ASP A 162 4.33 11.17 4.35
C ASP A 162 4.78 9.76 4.75
N GLY A 163 3.90 8.99 5.39
CA GLY A 163 4.21 7.66 5.90
C GLY A 163 4.34 6.59 4.80
N MET A 164 3.59 6.74 3.72
CA MET A 164 3.63 5.84 2.58
C MET A 164 3.21 6.55 1.30
N THR A 165 3.73 6.09 0.18
CA THR A 165 3.33 6.49 -1.17
C THR A 165 2.97 5.24 -1.97
N CYS A 166 1.90 5.28 -2.75
CA CYS A 166 1.53 4.20 -3.64
C CYS A 166 1.22 4.73 -5.03
N GLU A 167 1.54 3.90 -6.02
CA GLU A 167 1.17 4.08 -7.42
C GLU A 167 0.21 2.95 -7.78
N VAL A 168 -0.79 3.27 -8.58
CA VAL A 168 -1.79 2.31 -9.05
C VAL A 168 -1.70 2.26 -10.56
N ALA A 169 -1.77 1.05 -11.11
CA ALA A 169 -1.74 0.84 -12.55
C ALA A 169 -2.94 0.00 -12.96
N ARG A 170 -3.63 0.39 -14.04
CA ARG A 170 -4.66 -0.49 -14.66
C ARG A 170 -4.05 -1.81 -15.16
N VAL A 171 -2.80 -1.77 -15.63
CA VAL A 171 -2.04 -2.93 -16.08
C VAL A 171 -0.60 -2.83 -15.55
N ALA A 172 -0.19 -3.82 -14.77
CA ALA A 172 1.17 -3.94 -14.24
C ALA A 172 2.16 -4.45 -15.30
N SER A 173 2.40 -3.67 -16.35
CA SER A 173 3.45 -3.98 -17.32
C SER A 173 4.84 -3.80 -16.70
N LYS A 174 5.85 -4.50 -17.22
CA LYS A 174 7.23 -4.37 -16.75
C LYS A 174 7.70 -2.90 -16.73
N GLY A 175 7.45 -2.17 -17.83
CA GLY A 175 7.80 -0.75 -17.95
C GLY A 175 7.08 0.14 -16.93
N LYS A 176 5.77 -0.08 -16.74
CA LYS A 176 4.98 0.66 -15.74
C LYS A 176 5.46 0.39 -14.33
N LEU A 177 5.70 -0.88 -13.97
CA LEU A 177 6.25 -1.26 -12.66
C LEU A 177 7.60 -0.60 -12.36
N TYR A 178 8.53 -0.57 -13.33
CA TYR A 178 9.81 0.11 -13.13
C TYR A 178 9.67 1.63 -13.05
N GLY A 179 8.82 2.23 -13.88
CA GLY A 179 8.57 3.67 -13.87
C GLY A 179 7.95 4.13 -12.55
N ASP A 180 6.90 3.44 -12.10
CA ASP A 180 6.21 3.72 -10.84
C ASP A 180 7.15 3.50 -9.65
N ARG A 181 7.90 2.38 -9.64
CA ARG A 181 8.91 2.11 -8.60
C ARG A 181 9.99 3.20 -8.55
N LEU A 182 10.53 3.60 -9.71
CA LEU A 182 11.53 4.66 -9.77
C LEU A 182 10.96 5.97 -9.23
N LYS A 183 9.73 6.32 -9.63
CA LYS A 183 9.04 7.52 -9.15
C LYS A 183 8.89 7.48 -7.62
N SER A 184 8.40 6.38 -7.05
CA SER A 184 8.28 6.21 -5.60
C SER A 184 9.63 6.33 -4.89
N VAL A 185 10.69 5.68 -5.40
CA VAL A 185 12.04 5.77 -4.82
C VAL A 185 12.57 7.21 -4.83
N LEU A 186 12.37 7.95 -5.91
CA LEU A 186 12.79 9.34 -6.02
C LEU A 186 12.00 10.25 -5.07
N ALA A 187 10.68 10.03 -4.95
CA ALA A 187 9.84 10.75 -3.99
C ALA A 187 10.30 10.49 -2.55
N THR A 188 10.50 9.23 -2.17
CA THR A 188 11.00 8.85 -0.84
C THR A 188 12.39 9.45 -0.56
N LYS A 189 13.30 9.45 -1.54
CA LYS A 189 14.61 10.10 -1.40
C LYS A 189 14.47 11.61 -1.15
N CYS A 190 13.54 12.26 -1.84
CA CYS A 190 13.25 13.68 -1.61
C CYS A 190 12.74 13.94 -0.19
N HIS A 191 11.84 13.08 0.30
CA HIS A 191 11.35 13.13 1.69
C HIS A 191 12.47 13.01 2.70
N TYR A 192 13.34 11.99 2.55
CA TYR A 192 14.46 11.76 3.46
C TYR A 192 15.45 12.93 3.51
N THR A 193 15.74 13.54 2.35
CA THR A 193 16.65 14.70 2.29
C THR A 193 16.08 15.89 3.05
N HIS A 194 14.77 16.12 2.97
CA HIS A 194 14.12 17.22 3.69
C HIS A 194 13.97 16.95 5.18
N TYR A 195 13.74 15.69 5.56
CA TYR A 195 13.63 15.30 6.96
C TYR A 195 14.96 15.55 7.71
N ASN A 196 16.10 15.21 7.12
CA ASN A 196 17.41 15.44 7.74
C ASN A 196 17.84 16.91 7.82
N ILE A 197 17.24 17.81 7.03
CA ILE A 197 17.53 19.24 7.10
C ILE A 197 16.73 19.91 8.22
N ALA A 198 15.60 19.33 8.64
CA ALA A 198 14.74 19.88 9.69
C ALA A 198 15.12 19.44 11.12
N VAL A 199 16.05 18.50 11.28
CA VAL A 199 16.50 17.95 12.58
C VAL A 199 17.93 18.44 12.92
N VAL A 200 18.28 19.66 12.48
CA VAL A 200 19.53 20.34 12.84
C VAL A 200 19.21 21.69 13.48
#